data_AF-A0A8T1KNA3-F1
#
_entry.id   AF-A0A8T1KNA3-F1
#
_cell.length_a   1.000
_cell.length_b   1.000
_cell.length_c   1.000
_cell.angle_alpha   90.00
_cell.angle_beta   90.00
_cell.angle_gamma   90.00
#
_symmetry.space_group_name_H-M   'P 1'
#
loop_
_entity.id
_entity.type
_entity.pdbx_description
1 polymer ?
#
loop_
_entity_poly.entity_id
_entity_poly.type
_entity_poly.pdbx_seq_one_letter_code
_entity_poly.pdbx_strand_id
1 'polypeptide(L)' 'MTEESRMNVELEESVLRAYTKASNIRPKNTSRAYKNKQIEFTRWCDDKGLAFNDLSRYTVTGPKLHLFLEECVIGREKRR' A
#
# COMPACT_ATOMS: atom_id res chain seq x y z
N MET A 1 -10.81 -21.74 -21.64
CA MET A 1 -10.69 -20.62 -20.69
C MET A 1 -12.09 -20.33 -20.18
N THR A 2 -12.32 -20.39 -18.87
CA THR A 2 -13.67 -20.15 -18.32
C THR A 2 -13.95 -18.65 -18.25
N GLU A 3 -15.23 -18.26 -18.24
CA GLU A 3 -15.62 -16.85 -18.07
C GLU A 3 -15.08 -16.25 -16.77
N GLU A 4 -14.98 -17.06 -15.71
CA GLU A 4 -14.34 -16.69 -14.45
C GLU A 4 -12.85 -16.35 -14.63
N SER A 5 -12.09 -17.18 -15.36
CA SER A 5 -10.68 -16.88 -15.65
C SER A 5 -10.51 -15.60 -16.47
N ARG A 6 -11.43 -15.33 -17.41
CA ARG A 6 -11.41 -14.10 -18.22
C ARG A 6 -11.66 -12.87 -17.36
N MET A 7 -12.63 -12.95 -16.45
CA MET A 7 -12.91 -11.86 -15.50
C MET A 7 -11.72 -11.59 -14.58
N ASN A 8 -11.05 -12.63 -14.08
CA ASN A 8 -9.88 -12.46 -13.22
C ASN A 8 -8.73 -11.74 -13.94
N VAL A 9 -8.46 -12.10 -15.21
CA VAL A 9 -7.45 -11.40 -16.03
C VAL A 9 -7.82 -9.92 -16.20
N GLU A 10 -9.08 -9.63 -16.55
CA GLU A 10 -9.55 -8.25 -16.72
C GLU A 10 -9.40 -7.43 -15.43
N LEU A 11 -9.68 -8.04 -14.27
CA LEU A 11 -9.48 -7.41 -12.97
C LEU A 11 -8.00 -7.08 -12.71
N GLU A 12 -7.10 -8.04 -12.92
CA GLU A 12 -5.66 -7.85 -12.75
C GLU A 12 -5.11 -6.74 -13.67
N GLU A 13 -5.50 -6.76 -14.95
CA GLU A 13 -5.08 -5.73 -15.89
C GLU A 13 -5.65 -4.36 -15.52
N SER A 14 -6.91 -4.29 -15.09
CA SER A 14 -7.54 -3.05 -14.64
C SER A 14 -6.79 -2.45 -13.46
N VAL A 15 -6.36 -3.27 -12.50
CA VAL A 15 -5.51 -2.85 -11.37
C VAL A 15 -4.20 -2.24 -11.87
N LEU A 16 -3.50 -2.92 -12.78
CA LEU A 16 -2.23 -2.41 -13.33
C LEU A 16 -2.39 -1.10 -14.10
N ARG A 17 -3.45 -0.99 -14.93
CA ARG A 17 -3.79 0.23 -15.67
C ARG A 17 -4.09 1.39 -14.72
N ALA A 18 -4.87 1.14 -13.66
CA ALA A 18 -5.20 2.13 -12.65
C ALA A 18 -3.95 2.65 -11.92
N TYR A 19 -3.05 1.75 -11.50
CA TYR A 19 -1.78 2.13 -10.85
C TYR A 19 -0.89 2.99 -11.76
N THR A 20 -0.74 2.57 -13.02
CA THR A 20 0.08 3.28 -13.99
C THR A 20 -0.46 4.68 -14.26
N LYS A 21 -1.78 4.78 -14.50
CA LYS A 21 -2.45 6.07 -14.70
C LYS A 21 -2.30 6.97 -13.47
N ALA A 22 -2.54 6.43 -12.27
CA ALA A 22 -2.40 7.17 -11.02
C ALA A 22 -0.97 7.66 -10.78
N SER A 23 0.04 6.87 -11.14
CA SER A 23 1.45 7.27 -11.04
C SER A 23 1.77 8.44 -11.97
N ASN A 24 1.29 8.40 -13.21
CA ASN A 24 1.60 9.39 -14.24
C ASN A 24 0.92 10.75 -13.99
N ILE A 25 -0.32 10.75 -13.49
CA ILE A 25 -1.07 12.00 -13.25
C ILE A 25 -0.71 12.67 -11.92
N ARG A 26 -0.04 11.95 -11.01
CA ARG A 26 0.17 12.44 -9.65
C ARG A 26 1.21 13.55 -9.63
N PRO A 27 0.90 14.71 -9.01
CA PRO A 27 1.87 15.78 -8.82
C PRO A 27 3.13 15.31 -8.11
N LYS A 28 4.30 15.82 -8.51
CA LYS A 28 5.61 15.42 -7.95
C LYS A 28 5.65 15.49 -6.41
N ASN A 29 5.07 16.54 -5.84
CA ASN A 29 5.02 16.74 -4.38
C ASN A 29 4.19 15.64 -3.70
N THR A 30 3.04 15.28 -4.26
CA THR A 30 2.17 14.21 -3.78
C THR A 30 2.86 12.85 -3.93
N SER A 31 3.54 12.59 -5.06
CA SER A 31 4.32 11.36 -5.27
C SER A 31 5.42 11.20 -4.23
N ARG A 32 6.17 12.26 -3.94
CA ARG A 32 7.21 12.25 -2.90
C ARG A 32 6.60 12.02 -1.51
N ALA A 33 5.51 12.71 -1.17
CA ALA A 33 4.84 12.56 0.11
C ALA A 33 4.31 11.13 0.31
N TYR A 34 3.70 10.53 -0.72
CA TYR A 34 3.15 9.18 -0.65
C TYR A 34 4.27 8.14 -0.58
N LYS A 35 5.34 8.30 -1.37
CA LYS A 35 6.51 7.42 -1.31
C LYS A 35 7.10 7.35 0.10
N ASN A 36 7.22 8.49 0.78
CA ASN A 36 7.72 8.52 2.15
C ASN A 36 6.80 7.74 3.12
N LYS A 37 5.47 7.89 2.99
CA LYS A 37 4.50 7.14 3.79
C LYS A 37 4.52 5.64 3.50
N GLN A 38 4.69 5.26 2.23
CA GLN A 38 4.81 3.87 1.82
C GLN A 38 6.07 3.24 2.40
N ILE A 39 7.21 3.94 2.35
CA ILE A 39 8.47 3.47 2.97
C ILE A 39 8.33 3.28 4.48
N GLU A 40 7.64 4.20 5.15
CA GLU A 40 7.36 4.11 6.59
C GLU A 40 6.52 2.86 6.91
N PHE A 41 5.45 2.62 6.16
CA PHE A 41 4.62 1.43 6.31
C PHE A 41 5.37 0.13 6.01
N THR A 42 6.18 0.08 4.94
CA THR A 42 6.95 -1.14 4.61
C THR A 42 7.98 -1.46 5.68
N ARG A 43 8.66 -0.44 6.24
CA ARG A 43 9.58 -0.64 7.36
C ARG A 43 8.88 -1.16 8.60
N TRP A 44 7.73 -0.58 8.93
CA TRP A 44 6.90 -1.09 10.02
C TRP A 44 6.49 -2.56 9.80
N CYS A 45 6.13 -2.94 8.56
CA CYS A 45 5.88 -4.33 8.22
C CYS A 45 7.11 -5.23 8.39
N ASP A 46 8.30 -4.74 8.04
CA ASP A 46 9.57 -5.46 8.24
C ASP A 46 9.87 -5.67 9.72
N ASP A 47 9.63 -4.65 10.55
CA ASP A 47 9.83 -4.71 12.01
C ASP A 47 8.88 -5.70 12.69
N LYS A 48 7.65 -5.88 12.16
CA LYS A 48 6.72 -6.93 12.62
C LYS A 48 7.17 -8.35 12.22
N GLY A 49 8.04 -8.48 11.22
CA GLY A 49 8.67 -9.73 10.82
C GLY A 49 7.69 -10.88 10.59
N LEU A 50 7.90 -11.98 11.30
CA LEU A 50 7.11 -13.23 11.18
C LEU A 50 5.65 -13.10 11.63
N ALA A 51 5.25 -11.97 12.24
CA ALA A 51 3.85 -11.74 12.59
C ALA A 51 2.95 -11.56 11.34
N PHE A 52 3.54 -11.28 10.18
CA PHE A 52 2.82 -11.21 8.90
C PHE A 52 3.23 -12.32 7.95
N ASN A 53 2.25 -12.87 7.23
CA ASN A 53 2.49 -13.82 6.14
C ASN A 53 3.32 -13.17 5.02
N ASP A 54 4.32 -13.88 4.51
CA ASP A 54 5.26 -13.38 3.50
C ASP A 54 4.58 -12.91 2.20
N LEU A 55 3.51 -13.59 1.77
CA LEU A 55 2.77 -13.26 0.56
C LEU A 55 1.93 -11.98 0.71
N SER A 56 1.53 -11.64 1.93
CA SER A 56 0.67 -10.48 2.21
C SER A 56 1.34 -9.42 3.06
N ARG A 57 2.64 -9.55 3.36
CA ARG A 57 3.38 -8.72 4.32
C ARG A 57 3.17 -7.23 4.06
N TYR A 58 3.35 -6.82 2.82
CA TYR A 58 3.22 -5.42 2.38
C TYR A 58 1.82 -5.05 1.88
N THR A 59 0.90 -6.02 1.79
CA THR A 59 -0.48 -5.75 1.41
C THR A 59 -1.17 -4.98 2.53
N VAL A 60 -1.66 -3.79 2.19
CA VAL A 60 -2.42 -2.96 3.11
C VAL A 60 -3.80 -3.57 3.28
N THR A 61 -4.14 -3.94 4.52
CA THR A 61 -5.50 -4.34 4.92
C THR A 61 -6.02 -3.32 5.93
N GLY A 62 -7.34 -3.24 6.09
CA GLY A 62 -7.96 -2.37 7.10
C GLY A 62 -7.33 -2.54 8.50
N PRO A 63 -7.26 -3.78 9.04
CA PRO A 63 -6.63 -4.03 10.34
C PRO A 63 -5.15 -3.61 10.41
N LYS A 64 -4.35 -3.89 9.36
CA LYS A 64 -2.94 -3.47 9.33
C LYS A 64 -2.80 -1.96 9.33
N LEU A 65 -3.63 -1.26 8.55
CA LEU A 65 -3.61 0.19 8.49
C LEU A 65 -3.96 0.79 9.86
N HIS A 66 -4.99 0.26 10.53
CA HIS A 66 -5.36 0.74 11.86
C HIS A 66 -4.24 0.57 12.89
N LEU A 67 -3.62 -0.62 12.95
CA LEU A 67 -2.51 -0.87 13.87
C LEU A 67 -1.30 0.00 13.56
N PHE A 68 -0.94 0.17 12.28
CA PHE A 68 0.13 1.07 11.87
C PHE A 68 -0.14 2.53 12.28
N LEU A 69 -1.38 3.00 12.10
CA LEU A 69 -1.74 4.36 12.48
C LEU A 69 -1.66 4.56 13.99
N GLU A 70 -2.11 3.60 14.77
CA GLU A 70 -2.03 3.60 16.24
C GLU A 70 -0.58 3.64 16.74
N GLU A 71 0.28 2.76 16.22
CA GLU A 71 1.65 2.62 16.71
C GLU A 71 2.61 3.71 16.19
N CYS A 72 2.43 4.19 14.96
CA CYS A 72 3.43 5.04 14.28
C CYS A 72 2.95 6.47 13.98
N VAL A 73 1.63 6.72 13.92
CA VAL A 73 1.12 7.99 13.37
C VAL A 73 0.37 8.82 14.39
N ILE A 74 -0.49 8.21 15.21
CA ILE A 74 -1.27 8.88 16.24
C ILE A 74 -0.30 9.37 17.33
N GLY A 75 -0.41 10.64 17.71
CA GLY A 75 0.46 11.26 18.73
C GLY A 75 1.82 11.75 18.22
N ARG A 76 2.15 11.56 16.94
CA ARG A 76 3.43 12.07 16.39
C ARG A 76 3.48 13.60 16.41
N GLU A 77 4.66 14.14 16.73
CA GLU A 77 4.88 15.58 16.65
C GLU A 77 4.70 16.08 15.21
N LYS A 78 4.06 17.26 15.08
CA LYS A 78 3.96 17.92 13.78
C LYS A 78 5.37 18.32 13.34
N ARG A 79 5.76 17.91 12.13
CA ARG A 79 6.95 18.49 11.47
C ARG A 79 6.73 19.99 11.35
N ARG A 80 7.60 20.76 12.03
CA ARG A 80 7.69 22.23 11.93
C ARG A 80 8.16 22.65 10.55
#